data_AF-Q1QKQ5-F1
#
_entry.id   AF-Q1QKQ5-F1
#
_cell.length_a   1.000
_cell.length_b   1.000
_cell.length_c   1.000
_cell.angle_alpha   90.00
_cell.angle_beta   90.00
_cell.angle_gamma   90.00
#
_symmetry.space_group_name_H-M   'P 1'
#
loop_
_entity.id
_entity.type
_entity.pdbx_description
1 polymer ?
#
loop_
_entity_poly.entity_id
_entity_poly.type
_entity_poly.pdbx_seq_one_letter_code
_entity_poly.pdbx_strand_id
1 'polypeptide(L)'
;MLAFKSARAVSSDEAVAMTLAYTDLLSDLPLWAIQRGFRKIKLGQAEDVSLDFPPSAPRLRKVVADEMIPLLTDRTNIQRVLTARVGLPDNPDRVVRPTLRQMKEKYGENWGLNLSEPPREAKPEFRSLQGDALKAHYDRYGLGFEPKPQRHDDVTENVTVDVTFQDQKAVAR
;
A
#
# COMPACT_ATOMS: atom_id res chain seq x y z
N MET A 1 10.17 11.07 30.71
CA MET A 1 10.86 10.34 29.62
C MET A 1 11.42 9.05 30.19
N LEU A 2 10.93 7.89 29.76
CA LEU A 2 11.44 6.59 30.19
C LEU A 2 12.61 6.19 29.27
N ALA A 3 13.85 6.30 29.77
CA ALA A 3 15.03 5.78 29.08
C ALA A 3 15.10 4.27 29.30
N PHE A 4 15.11 3.49 28.22
CA PHE A 4 15.17 2.03 28.29
C PHE A 4 16.61 1.56 28.54
N LYS A 5 16.80 0.80 29.62
CA LYS A 5 18.08 0.15 29.95
C LYS A 5 18.31 -1.04 29.02
N SER A 6 19.56 -1.23 28.61
CA SER A 6 20.01 -2.42 27.86
C SER A 6 19.56 -3.72 28.55
N ALA A 7 19.07 -4.69 27.78
CA ALA A 7 18.58 -5.98 28.27
C ALA A 7 19.62 -6.78 29.07
N ARG A 8 20.90 -6.42 29.01
CA ARG A 8 21.99 -7.01 29.82
C ARG A 8 22.04 -6.50 31.27
N ALA A 9 21.26 -5.46 31.61
CA ALA A 9 21.30 -4.80 32.91
C ALA A 9 19.95 -4.82 33.65
N VAL A 10 18.96 -5.54 33.12
CA VAL A 10 17.62 -5.63 33.69
C VAL A 10 17.57 -6.78 34.70
N SER A 11 17.10 -6.53 35.91
CA SER A 11 16.91 -7.59 36.91
C SER A 11 15.80 -8.55 36.46
N SER A 12 15.81 -9.79 36.95
CA SER A 12 14.76 -10.78 36.64
C SER A 12 13.35 -10.20 36.90
N ASP A 13 13.18 -9.50 38.01
CA ASP A 13 11.89 -8.91 38.39
C ASP A 13 11.45 -7.79 37.44
N GLU A 14 12.39 -6.96 36.98
CA GLU A 14 12.10 -5.88 36.03
C GLU A 14 11.75 -6.46 34.64
N ALA A 15 12.39 -7.56 34.24
CA ALA A 15 12.05 -8.27 33.00
C ALA A 15 10.63 -8.88 33.06
N VAL A 16 10.26 -9.45 34.20
CA VAL A 16 8.89 -9.96 34.43
C VAL A 16 7.88 -8.82 34.38
N ALA A 17 8.15 -7.71 35.07
CA ALA A 17 7.27 -6.54 35.07
C ALA A 17 7.07 -5.96 33.65
N MET A 18 8.15 -5.88 32.87
CA MET A 18 8.06 -5.44 31.46
C MET A 18 7.24 -6.43 30.62
N THR A 19 7.45 -7.73 30.79
CA THR A 19 6.69 -8.74 30.05
C THR A 19 5.20 -8.65 30.36
N LEU A 20 4.84 -8.49 31.63
CA LEU A 20 3.45 -8.29 32.05
C LEU A 20 2.82 -7.04 31.43
N ALA A 21 3.56 -5.93 31.41
CA ALA A 21 3.10 -4.70 30.76
C ALA A 21 2.88 -4.88 29.24
N TYR A 22 3.75 -5.65 28.57
CA TYR A 22 3.57 -6.00 27.16
C TYR A 22 2.34 -6.88 26.95
N THR A 23 2.13 -7.89 27.79
CA THR A 23 0.98 -8.79 27.68
C THR A 23 -0.33 -8.05 27.91
N ASP A 24 -0.37 -7.13 28.88
CA ASP A 24 -1.57 -6.34 29.18
C ASP A 24 -1.93 -5.41 28.02
N LEU A 25 -0.94 -4.66 27.50
CA LEU A 25 -1.12 -3.72 26.39
C LEU A 25 -1.50 -4.37 25.05
N LEU A 26 -1.16 -5.64 24.84
CA LEU A 26 -1.40 -6.35 23.59
C LEU A 26 -2.52 -7.40 23.73
N SER A 27 -3.15 -7.49 24.90
CA SER A 27 -4.15 -8.52 25.23
C SER A 27 -5.41 -8.44 24.36
N ASP A 28 -5.74 -7.26 23.83
CA ASP A 28 -6.88 -6.99 22.96
C ASP A 28 -6.63 -7.32 21.49
N LEU A 29 -5.38 -7.58 21.11
CA LEU A 29 -4.97 -7.79 19.73
C LEU A 29 -4.75 -9.28 19.41
N PRO A 30 -5.14 -9.75 18.22
CA PRO A 30 -4.94 -11.14 17.85
C PRO A 30 -3.46 -11.40 17.54
N LEU A 31 -2.98 -12.59 17.92
CA LEU A 31 -1.57 -12.99 17.77
C LEU A 31 -1.04 -12.85 16.35
N TRP A 32 -1.85 -13.18 15.33
CA TRP A 32 -1.43 -13.07 13.93
C TRP A 32 -1.13 -11.61 13.54
N ALA A 33 -1.85 -10.64 14.10
CA ALA A 33 -1.65 -9.22 13.81
C ALA A 33 -0.37 -8.72 14.48
N ILE A 34 -0.13 -9.15 15.71
CA ILE A 34 1.10 -8.88 16.45
C ILE A 34 2.33 -9.42 15.69
N GLN A 35 2.27 -10.68 15.25
CA GLN A 35 3.36 -11.31 14.48
C GLN A 35 3.63 -10.59 13.16
N ARG A 36 2.58 -10.15 12.47
CA ARG A 36 2.68 -9.40 11.21
C ARG A 36 3.26 -8.01 11.43
N GLY A 37 2.84 -7.30 12.48
CA GLY A 37 3.39 -6.01 12.88
C GLY A 37 4.89 -6.11 13.20
N PHE A 38 5.31 -7.12 13.94
CA PHE A 38 6.74 -7.39 14.17
C PHE A 38 7.51 -7.62 12.89
N ARG A 39 6.95 -8.40 11.95
CA ARG A 39 7.59 -8.65 10.65
C ARG A 39 7.75 -7.35 9.86
N LYS A 40 6.72 -6.50 9.82
CA LYS A 40 6.78 -5.18 9.16
C LYS A 40 7.87 -4.29 9.75
N ILE A 41 7.94 -4.21 11.08
CA ILE A 41 8.98 -3.45 11.78
C ILE A 41 10.35 -3.99 11.40
N LYS A 42 10.57 -5.31 11.49
CA LYS A 42 11.85 -5.94 11.15
C LYS A 42 12.29 -5.71 9.71
N LEU A 43 11.34 -5.57 8.78
CA LEU A 43 11.59 -5.27 7.36
C LEU A 43 11.78 -3.78 7.07
N GLY A 44 11.69 -2.89 8.07
CA GLY A 44 11.77 -1.44 7.88
C GLY A 44 10.58 -0.85 7.12
N GLN A 45 9.45 -1.55 7.10
CA GLN A 45 8.22 -1.13 6.41
C GLN A 45 7.27 -0.32 7.30
N ALA A 46 7.59 -0.20 8.59
CA ALA A 46 6.85 0.63 9.51
C ALA A 46 7.43 2.04 9.48
N GLU A 47 6.59 3.02 9.13
CA GLU A 47 6.94 4.44 9.21
C GLU A 47 7.28 4.80 10.67
N ASP A 48 8.24 5.70 10.84
CA ASP A 48 8.69 6.14 12.15
C ASP A 48 9.07 4.99 13.09
N VAL A 49 9.79 3.95 12.64
CA VAL A 49 10.38 2.95 13.56
C VAL A 49 11.85 2.75 13.23
N SER A 50 12.74 3.21 14.12
CA SER A 50 14.16 2.86 14.05
C SER A 50 14.32 1.36 14.32
N LEU A 51 15.10 0.70 13.45
CA LEU A 51 15.47 -0.71 13.54
C LEU A 51 16.54 -0.97 14.61
N ASP A 52 17.20 0.08 15.08
CA ASP A 52 18.35 -0.02 15.99
C ASP A 52 17.94 -0.46 17.39
N PHE A 53 16.66 -0.29 17.73
CA PHE A 53 16.11 -0.61 19.04
C PHE A 53 14.88 -1.51 18.91
N PRO A 54 14.69 -2.45 19.85
CA PRO A 54 13.47 -3.25 19.90
C PRO A 54 12.25 -2.32 20.03
N PRO A 55 11.14 -2.61 19.33
CA PRO A 55 9.97 -1.75 19.38
C PRO A 55 9.34 -1.78 20.77
N SER A 56 9.05 -0.60 21.31
CA SER A 56 8.29 -0.47 22.56
C SER A 56 6.86 -0.97 22.37
N ALA A 57 6.24 -1.52 23.44
CA ALA A 57 4.87 -2.05 23.38
C ALA A 57 3.84 -1.06 22.79
N PRO A 58 3.84 0.24 23.16
CA PRO A 58 2.92 1.21 22.56
C PRO A 58 3.16 1.42 21.07
N ARG A 59 4.42 1.37 20.61
CA ARG A 59 4.79 1.56 19.21
C ARG A 59 4.38 0.35 18.37
N LEU A 60 4.61 -0.86 18.88
CA LEU A 60 4.13 -2.09 18.27
C LEU A 60 2.59 -2.07 18.16
N ARG A 61 1.90 -1.65 19.22
CA ARG A 61 0.43 -1.55 19.22
C ARG A 61 -0.08 -0.63 18.11
N LYS A 62 0.57 0.52 17.88
CA LYS A 62 0.23 1.43 16.76
C LYS A 62 0.34 0.72 15.41
N VAL A 63 1.49 0.10 15.13
CA VAL A 63 1.72 -0.62 13.86
C VAL A 63 0.71 -1.75 13.66
N VAL A 64 0.40 -2.49 14.72
CA VAL A 64 -0.58 -3.58 14.67
C VAL A 64 -2.00 -3.06 14.47
N ALA A 65 -2.36 -1.94 15.10
CA ALA A 65 -3.66 -1.30 14.90
C ALA A 65 -3.83 -0.87 13.44
N ASP A 66 -2.80 -0.28 12.84
CA ASP A 66 -2.80 0.13 11.43
C ASP A 66 -2.99 -1.07 10.48
N GLU A 67 -2.36 -2.22 10.79
CA GLU A 67 -2.59 -3.47 10.05
C GLU A 67 -4.02 -3.99 10.14
N MET A 68 -4.73 -3.69 11.24
CA MET A 68 -6.09 -4.16 11.45
C MET A 68 -7.14 -3.29 10.75
N ILE A 69 -6.85 -2.01 10.47
CA ILE A 69 -7.76 -1.07 9.80
C ILE A 69 -8.40 -1.64 8.52
N PRO A 70 -7.65 -2.18 7.53
CA PRO A 70 -8.26 -2.69 6.31
C PRO A 70 -9.21 -3.86 6.58
N LEU A 71 -8.86 -4.74 7.52
CA LEU A 71 -9.68 -5.92 7.84
C LEU A 71 -10.95 -5.55 8.61
N LEU A 72 -10.88 -4.56 9.49
CA LEU A 72 -12.06 -4.02 10.16
C LEU A 72 -12.99 -3.36 9.15
N THR A 73 -12.43 -2.63 8.19
CA THR A 73 -13.17 -2.01 7.09
C THR A 73 -13.85 -3.09 6.24
N ASP A 74 -13.12 -4.12 5.83
CA ASP A 74 -13.66 -5.24 5.05
C ASP A 74 -14.79 -5.96 5.78
N ARG A 75 -14.62 -6.20 7.09
CA ARG A 75 -15.68 -6.77 7.93
C ARG A 75 -16.96 -5.93 7.88
N THR A 76 -16.85 -4.61 8.03
CA THR A 76 -18.04 -3.73 7.97
C THR A 76 -18.68 -3.74 6.58
N ASN A 77 -17.87 -3.77 5.51
CA ASN A 77 -18.37 -3.85 4.13
C ASN A 77 -19.10 -5.17 3.88
N ILE A 78 -18.54 -6.30 4.33
CA ILE A 78 -19.17 -7.62 4.21
C ILE A 78 -20.49 -7.63 4.98
N GLN A 79 -20.51 -7.12 6.22
CA GLN A 79 -21.75 -7.01 6.99
C GLN A 79 -22.79 -6.14 6.27
N ARG A 80 -22.38 -5.05 5.65
CA ARG A 80 -23.26 -4.19 4.85
C ARG A 80 -23.87 -4.95 3.67
N VAL A 81 -23.08 -5.74 2.94
CA VAL A 81 -23.57 -6.54 1.82
C VAL A 81 -24.51 -7.65 2.30
N LEU A 82 -24.18 -8.33 3.40
CA LEU A 82 -24.99 -9.42 3.94
C LEU A 82 -26.35 -8.92 4.49
N THR A 83 -26.36 -7.73 5.06
CA THR A 83 -27.59 -7.08 5.58
C THR A 83 -28.36 -6.30 4.52
N ALA A 84 -27.77 -6.09 3.33
CA ALA A 84 -28.41 -5.36 2.25
C ALA A 84 -29.62 -6.15 1.74
N ARG A 85 -30.77 -5.46 1.65
CA ARG A 85 -31.94 -6.02 0.99
C ARG A 85 -31.67 -6.06 -0.51
N VAL A 86 -31.91 -7.21 -1.12
CA VAL A 86 -31.87 -7.35 -2.58
C VAL A 86 -33.04 -6.56 -3.15
N GLY A 87 -32.73 -5.40 -3.75
CA GLY A 87 -33.71 -4.66 -4.54
C GLY A 87 -33.98 -5.37 -5.86
N LEU A 88 -35.22 -5.30 -6.35
CA LEU A 88 -35.46 -5.63 -7.74
C LEU A 88 -34.71 -4.60 -8.61
N PRO A 89 -34.12 -5.01 -9.74
CA PRO A 89 -33.51 -4.07 -10.67
C PRO A 89 -34.52 -2.99 -11.07
N ASP A 90 -34.09 -1.73 -11.11
CA ASP A 90 -34.93 -0.60 -11.56
C ASP A 90 -35.44 -0.77 -13.00
N ASN A 91 -34.80 -1.65 -13.78
CA ASN A 91 -35.19 -1.96 -15.13
C ASN A 91 -35.79 -3.38 -15.22
N PRO A 92 -37.13 -3.51 -15.40
CA PRO A 92 -37.79 -4.82 -15.48
C PRO A 92 -37.27 -5.67 -16.66
N ASP A 93 -36.74 -5.05 -17.71
CA ASP A 93 -36.18 -5.74 -18.88
C ASP A 93 -34.90 -6.51 -18.55
N ARG A 94 -34.23 -6.20 -17.43
CA ARG A 94 -33.03 -6.94 -16.97
C ARG A 94 -33.38 -8.18 -16.13
N VAL A 95 -34.61 -8.27 -15.62
CA VAL A 95 -35.07 -9.41 -14.81
C VAL A 95 -35.49 -10.57 -15.71
N VAL A 96 -36.03 -10.26 -16.89
CA VAL A 96 -36.48 -11.25 -17.85
C VAL A 96 -35.25 -11.80 -18.58
N ARG A 97 -34.89 -13.06 -18.31
CA ARG A 97 -33.92 -13.77 -19.15
C ARG A 97 -34.47 -13.75 -20.59
N PRO A 98 -33.77 -13.13 -21.56
CA PRO A 98 -34.27 -13.08 -22.92
C PRO A 98 -34.41 -14.51 -23.45
N THR A 99 -35.55 -14.79 -24.08
CA THR A 99 -35.79 -16.09 -24.69
C THR A 99 -34.83 -16.32 -25.86
N LEU A 100 -34.56 -17.57 -26.21
CA LEU A 100 -33.74 -17.91 -27.39
C LEU A 100 -34.23 -17.20 -28.67
N ARG A 101 -35.55 -17.02 -28.81
CA ARG A 101 -36.15 -16.28 -29.92
C ARG A 101 -35.76 -14.81 -29.93
N GLN A 102 -35.84 -14.13 -28.79
CA GLN A 102 -35.44 -12.72 -28.64
C GLN A 102 -33.93 -12.53 -28.86
N MET A 103 -33.10 -13.50 -28.42
CA MET A 103 -31.67 -13.46 -28.70
C MET A 103 -31.38 -13.66 -30.20
N LYS A 104 -32.08 -14.59 -30.86
CA LYS A 104 -31.97 -14.83 -32.31
C LYS A 104 -32.43 -13.64 -33.13
N GLU A 105 -33.46 -12.92 -32.69
CA GLU A 105 -33.95 -11.71 -33.36
C GLU A 105 -32.97 -10.53 -33.18
N LYS A 106 -32.36 -10.39 -32.01
CA LYS A 106 -31.41 -9.31 -31.71
C LYS A 106 -30.04 -9.51 -32.35
N TYR A 107 -29.55 -10.74 -32.43
CA TYR A 107 -28.20 -11.07 -32.88
C TYR A 107 -28.15 -11.87 -34.20
N GLY A 108 -29.30 -12.20 -34.77
CA GLY A 108 -29.41 -13.04 -35.97
C GLY A 108 -29.21 -14.54 -35.70
N GLU A 109 -29.40 -15.37 -36.74
CA GLU A 109 -29.23 -16.83 -36.72
C GLU A 109 -27.84 -17.25 -36.19
N ASN A 110 -26.82 -16.42 -36.47
CA ASN A 110 -25.43 -16.71 -36.16
C ASN A 110 -24.90 -15.97 -34.93
N TRP A 111 -25.75 -15.40 -34.07
CA TRP A 111 -25.30 -14.71 -32.84
C TRP A 111 -24.30 -13.57 -33.10
N GLY A 112 -24.37 -12.90 -34.25
CA GLY A 112 -23.40 -11.88 -34.68
C GLY A 112 -22.07 -12.44 -35.19
N LEU A 113 -21.92 -13.76 -35.35
CA LEU A 113 -20.79 -14.40 -36.04
C LEU A 113 -21.09 -14.42 -37.54
N ASN A 114 -20.69 -13.37 -38.25
CA ASN A 114 -20.71 -13.37 -39.70
C ASN A 114 -19.62 -14.33 -40.22
N LEU A 115 -19.97 -15.61 -40.39
CA LEU A 115 -19.08 -16.64 -40.97
C LEU A 115 -18.68 -16.34 -42.42
N SER A 116 -19.33 -15.36 -43.06
CA SER A 116 -19.04 -14.86 -44.41
C SER A 116 -18.17 -13.59 -44.43
N GLU A 117 -17.80 -13.03 -43.27
CA GLU A 117 -16.79 -11.97 -43.25
C GLU A 117 -15.44 -12.60 -43.63
N PRO A 118 -14.69 -12.03 -44.61
CA PRO A 118 -13.32 -12.44 -44.84
C PRO A 118 -12.55 -12.31 -43.51
N PRO A 119 -11.52 -13.15 -43.26
CA PRO A 119 -10.79 -13.13 -42.01
C PRO A 119 -10.44 -11.70 -41.66
N ARG A 120 -10.95 -11.20 -40.52
CA ARG A 120 -10.65 -9.85 -40.03
C ARG A 120 -9.14 -9.71 -40.13
N GLU A 121 -8.70 -8.70 -40.89
CA GLU A 121 -7.28 -8.41 -41.09
C GLU A 121 -6.59 -8.56 -39.74
N ALA A 122 -5.59 -9.45 -39.70
CA ALA A 122 -4.85 -9.72 -38.47
C ALA A 122 -4.52 -8.37 -37.85
N LYS A 123 -4.93 -8.17 -36.58
CA LYS A 123 -4.70 -6.92 -35.86
C LYS A 123 -3.26 -6.49 -36.17
N PRO A 124 -3.03 -5.24 -36.62
CA PRO A 124 -1.69 -4.79 -36.92
C PRO A 124 -0.82 -5.14 -35.72
N GLU A 125 0.27 -5.88 -35.96
CA GLU A 125 1.21 -6.23 -34.91
C GLU A 125 1.47 -4.98 -34.09
N PHE A 126 1.28 -5.09 -32.77
CA PHE A 126 1.41 -3.96 -31.86
C PHE A 126 2.87 -3.52 -31.87
N ARG A 127 3.24 -2.69 -32.85
CA ARG A 127 4.53 -2.00 -32.88
C ARG A 127 4.43 -0.93 -31.82
N SER A 128 4.98 -1.21 -30.65
CA SER A 128 5.22 -0.17 -29.64
C SER A 128 5.90 1.00 -30.34
N LEU A 129 5.24 2.16 -30.37
CA LEU A 129 5.84 3.40 -30.85
C LEU A 129 7.12 3.63 -30.02
N GLN A 130 8.28 3.71 -30.68
CA GLN A 130 9.53 4.05 -30.00
C GLN A 130 9.41 5.45 -29.37
N GLY A 131 10.19 5.72 -28.32
CA GLY A 131 9.98 6.85 -27.39
C GLY A 131 9.69 8.20 -28.05
N ASP A 132 10.37 8.55 -29.14
CA ASP A 132 10.14 9.82 -29.84
C ASP A 132 8.81 9.87 -30.59
N ALA A 133 8.39 8.75 -31.19
CA ALA A 133 7.09 8.63 -31.85
C ALA A 133 5.94 8.61 -30.83
N LEU A 134 6.19 8.06 -29.65
CA LEU A 134 5.26 8.08 -28.52
C LEU A 134 5.10 9.51 -27.97
N LYS A 135 6.20 10.27 -27.84
CA LYS A 135 6.18 11.68 -27.43
C LYS A 135 5.38 12.55 -28.40
N ALA A 136 5.64 12.44 -29.71
CA ALA A 136 4.89 13.15 -30.73
C ALA A 136 3.39 12.77 -30.75
N HIS A 137 3.06 11.53 -30.41
CA HIS A 137 1.67 11.10 -30.24
C HIS A 137 1.01 11.79 -29.04
N TYR A 138 1.65 11.80 -27.87
CA TYR A 138 1.12 12.48 -26.68
C TYR A 138 0.99 14.00 -26.87
N ASP A 139 1.96 14.64 -27.51
CA ASP A 139 1.93 16.07 -27.81
C ASP A 139 0.75 16.43 -28.71
N ARG A 140 0.41 15.57 -29.71
CA ARG A 140 -0.74 15.77 -30.59
C ARG A 140 -2.07 15.81 -29.84
N TYR A 141 -2.21 15.05 -28.76
CA TYR A 141 -3.43 14.97 -27.96
C TYR A 141 -3.41 15.85 -26.71
N GLY A 142 -2.39 16.71 -26.55
CA GLY A 142 -2.25 17.55 -25.36
C GLY A 142 -2.01 16.74 -24.07
N LEU A 143 -1.51 15.53 -24.20
CA LEU A 143 -1.19 14.58 -23.12
C LEU A 143 0.31 14.56 -22.81
N GLY A 144 1.05 15.55 -23.30
CA GLY A 144 2.47 15.71 -22.99
C GLY A 144 2.69 15.80 -21.48
N PHE A 145 3.67 15.06 -20.97
CA PHE A 145 4.05 15.15 -19.57
C PHE A 145 4.69 16.53 -19.32
N GLU A 146 3.93 17.47 -18.77
CA GLU A 146 4.53 18.65 -18.18
C GLU A 146 5.35 18.21 -16.95
N PRO A 147 6.65 18.52 -16.88
CA PRO A 147 7.42 18.26 -15.68
C PRO A 147 6.78 19.06 -14.55
N LYS A 148 6.29 18.36 -13.51
CA LYS A 148 5.76 19.01 -12.31
C LYS A 148 6.80 20.03 -11.84
N PRO A 149 6.42 21.28 -11.57
CA PRO A 149 7.35 22.25 -11.01
C PRO A 149 7.88 21.66 -9.70
N GLN A 150 9.21 21.50 -9.62
CA GLN A 150 9.88 21.21 -8.36
C GLN A 150 9.56 22.38 -7.44
N ARG A 151 8.73 22.13 -6.41
CA ARG A 151 8.55 23.09 -5.31
C ARG A 151 9.90 23.29 -4.65
N HIS A 152 10.56 24.40 -4.98
CA HIS A 152 11.68 24.96 -4.25
C HIS A 152 11.14 25.80 -3.08
N ASP A 153 10.48 25.14 -2.13
CA ASP A 153 10.20 25.73 -0.83
C ASP A 153 10.92 24.87 0.21
N ASP A 154 12.18 25.23 0.45
CA ASP A 154 12.82 25.31 1.77
C ASP A 154 14.33 25.59 1.56
N VAL A 155 14.64 26.88 1.51
CA VAL A 155 16.00 27.41 1.74
C VAL A 155 16.07 27.79 3.22
N THR A 156 17.00 27.15 3.94
CA THR A 156 17.79 27.62 5.13
C THR A 156 18.27 26.34 5.83
N GLU A 157 19.55 26.02 6.06
CA GLU A 157 20.81 26.76 6.16
C GLU A 157 21.94 25.79 5.74
N ASN A 158 22.82 26.22 4.83
CA ASN A 158 24.12 25.58 4.68
C ASN A 158 24.98 26.01 5.88
N VAL A 159 25.02 25.18 6.92
CA VAL A 159 26.04 25.29 7.96
C VAL A 159 27.36 24.82 7.35
N THR A 160 28.15 25.77 6.87
CA THR A 160 29.56 25.55 6.54
C THR A 160 30.29 25.30 7.86
N VAL A 161 30.55 24.04 8.18
CA VAL A 161 31.40 23.69 9.31
C VAL A 161 32.86 23.88 8.87
N ASP A 162 33.49 24.95 9.33
CA ASP A 162 34.94 25.11 9.26
C ASP A 162 35.61 24.05 10.15
N VAL A 163 36.12 23.00 9.52
CA VAL A 163 36.93 21.98 10.20
C VAL A 163 38.31 22.57 10.48
N THR A 164 38.48 23.15 11.66
CA THR A 164 39.80 23.50 12.20
C THR A 164 40.45 22.24 12.78
N PHE A 165 41.44 21.70 12.07
CA PHE A 165 42.33 20.65 12.59
C PHE A 165 43.21 21.24 13.70
N GLN A 166 42.87 20.98 14.96
CA GLN A 166 43.80 21.14 16.08
C GLN A 166 44.73 19.92 16.14
N ASP A 167 45.96 20.14 15.71
CA ASP A 167 47.07 19.22 15.81
C ASP A 167 47.48 19.07 17.29
N GLN A 168 46.93 18.05 17.98
CA GLN A 168 47.39 17.66 19.31
C GLN A 168 48.50 16.61 19.18
N LYS A 169 49.73 17.09 19.38
CA LYS A 169 50.92 16.30 19.70
C LYS A 169 50.62 15.19 20.70
N ALA A 170 50.77 13.94 20.26
CA ALA A 170 51.05 12.82 21.15
C ALA A 170 52.56 12.67 21.30
N VAL A 171 53.03 13.00 22.50
CA VAL A 171 54.36 12.70 23.02
C VAL A 171 54.53 11.18 23.11
N ALA A 172 55.55 10.63 22.46
CA ALA A 172 56.09 9.32 22.80
C ALA A 172 57.59 9.22 22.47
N ARG A 173 58.35 9.11 23.57
CA ARG A 173 59.79 8.77 23.71
C ARG A 173 60.79 9.91 23.59
#